data_AF-A0A955FZB1-F1
#
_entry.id   AF-A0A955FZB1-F1
#
_cell.length_a   1.000
_cell.length_b   1.000
_cell.length_c   1.000
_cell.angle_alpha   90.00
_cell.angle_beta   90.00
_cell.angle_gamma   90.00
#
_symmetry.space_group_name_H-M   'P 1'
#
loop_
_entity.id
_entity.type
_entity.pdbx_description
1 polymer ?
#
loop_
_entity_poly.entity_id
_entity_poly.type
_entity_poly.pdbx_seq_one_letter_code
_entity_poly.pdbx_strand_id
1 'polypeptide(L)'
;MSLQKYQNISLKKAREQGFTIVELLIVIIVIAILAALVISAYTGIQTQARDSQAQANAKSAKTAIMAFNTQKEAWPQTLADLNLSDNNVKLDTSTLNLTGSGGATAPTSSDAGKVQVKLCPTSGTKTGAIVAWYKIASPAGIQTENLGTIGTC
;
A
#
# COMPACT_ATOMS: atom_id res chain seq x y z
N MET A 1 43.17 58.02 -45.81
CA MET A 1 43.62 56.95 -44.90
C MET A 1 43.33 57.40 -43.46
N SER A 2 42.06 57.62 -43.10
CA SER A 2 41.15 56.66 -42.45
C SER A 2 41.82 55.89 -41.32
N LEU A 3 41.47 56.20 -40.07
CA LEU A 3 41.28 55.27 -38.94
C LEU A 3 41.05 56.05 -37.62
N GLN A 4 39.93 56.76 -37.50
CA GLN A 4 39.42 57.35 -36.25
C GLN A 4 38.02 56.76 -35.97
N LYS A 5 37.96 55.45 -35.73
CA LYS A 5 36.70 54.80 -35.32
C LYS A 5 36.96 53.63 -34.37
N TYR A 6 37.65 53.91 -33.27
CA TYR A 6 37.54 53.05 -32.08
C TYR A 6 36.25 53.45 -31.36
N GLN A 7 35.18 52.70 -31.64
CA GLN A 7 33.92 52.82 -30.92
C GLN A 7 34.16 52.43 -29.46
N ASN A 8 33.88 53.37 -28.55
CA ASN A 8 33.72 53.12 -27.12
C ASN A 8 32.58 52.11 -26.91
N ILE A 9 32.90 50.82 -26.90
CA ILE A 9 32.00 49.81 -26.35
C ILE A 9 32.10 49.96 -24.82
N SER A 10 31.29 50.87 -24.29
CA SER A 10 31.06 50.97 -22.86
C SER A 10 30.29 49.71 -22.44
N LEU A 11 31.04 48.67 -22.07
CA LEU A 11 30.53 47.48 -21.40
C LEU A 11 29.89 47.94 -20.09
N LYS A 12 28.57 48.15 -20.11
CA LYS A 12 27.77 48.29 -18.89
C LYS A 12 27.97 47.00 -18.10
N LYS A 13 28.85 47.04 -17.10
CA LYS A 13 29.04 45.96 -16.12
C LYS A 13 27.68 45.73 -15.47
N ALA A 14 26.98 44.69 -15.89
CA ALA A 14 25.79 44.24 -15.20
C ALA A 14 26.23 43.99 -13.75
N ARG A 15 25.65 44.70 -12.79
CA ARG A 15 25.88 44.41 -11.37
C ARG A 15 25.30 43.03 -11.15
N GLU A 16 26.16 42.02 -11.16
CA GLU A 16 25.82 40.70 -10.66
C GLU A 16 25.50 40.87 -9.17
N GLN A 17 24.20 40.95 -8.87
CA GLN A 17 23.70 40.88 -7.52
C GLN A 17 23.84 39.42 -7.09
N GLY A 18 24.98 39.10 -6.50
CA GLY A 18 25.20 37.79 -5.89
C GLY A 18 24.27 37.60 -4.70
N PHE A 19 23.69 36.41 -4.59
CA PHE A 19 23.00 35.97 -3.37
C PHE A 19 23.98 36.06 -2.20
N THR A 20 23.58 36.70 -1.10
CA THR A 20 24.41 36.76 0.10
C THR A 20 24.48 35.37 0.73
N ILE A 21 25.63 35.04 1.33
CA ILE A 21 25.81 33.77 2.06
C ILE A 21 24.76 33.65 3.19
N VAL A 22 24.34 34.78 3.76
CA VAL A 22 23.32 34.84 4.82
C VAL A 22 21.94 34.45 4.29
N GLU A 23 21.56 34.91 3.10
CA GLU A 23 20.30 34.52 2.46
C GLU A 23 20.25 33.02 2.17
N LEU A 24 21.38 32.42 1.79
CA LEU A 24 21.42 30.97 1.56
C LEU A 24 21.44 30.19 2.89
N LEU A 25 22.08 30.73 3.94
CA LEU A 25 22.14 30.11 5.26
C LEU A 25 20.77 30.02 5.93
N ILE A 26 19.97 31.08 5.89
CA ILE A 26 18.62 31.03 6.47
C ILE A 26 17.71 30.05 5.71
N VAL A 27 17.87 29.96 4.38
CA VAL A 27 17.10 29.03 3.56
C VAL A 27 17.38 27.59 3.98
N ILE A 28 18.63 27.16 4.09
CA ILE A 28 18.94 25.78 4.50
C ILE A 28 18.44 25.44 5.91
N ILE A 29 18.43 26.41 6.83
CA ILE A 29 17.88 26.23 8.17
C ILE A 29 16.37 26.01 8.12
N VAL A 30 15.65 26.82 7.33
CA VAL A 30 14.20 26.67 7.19
C VAL A 30 13.85 25.33 6.52
N ILE A 31 14.57 24.92 5.47
CA ILE A 31 14.32 23.62 4.81
C ILE A 31 14.57 22.47 5.80
N ALA A 32 15.61 22.56 6.65
CA ALA A 32 15.92 21.53 7.65
C ALA A 32 14.78 21.36 8.68
N ILE A 33 14.19 22.46 9.15
CA ILE A 33 13.06 22.41 10.09
C ILE A 33 11.82 21.81 9.40
N LEU A 34 11.51 22.25 8.18
CA LEU A 34 10.36 21.74 7.44
C LEU A 34 10.50 20.25 7.13
N ALA A 35 11.68 19.80 6.73
CA ALA A 35 11.96 18.38 6.45
C ALA A 35 11.72 17.51 7.69
N ALA A 36 12.13 17.97 8.87
CA ALA A 36 11.92 17.23 10.13
C ALA A 36 10.42 17.04 10.46
N LEU A 37 9.60 18.07 10.25
CA LEU A 37 8.14 17.98 10.46
C LEU A 37 7.46 17.06 9.43
N VAL A 38 7.93 17.08 8.17
CA VAL A 38 7.37 16.22 7.12
C VAL A 38 7.62 14.74 7.44
N ILE A 39 8.81 14.38 7.91
CA ILE A 39 9.15 12.98 8.20
C ILE A 39 8.20 12.38 9.24
N SER A 40 7.89 13.11 10.33
CA SER A 40 7.00 12.60 11.38
C SER A 40 5.57 12.42 10.88
N ALA A 41 5.04 13.38 10.11
CA ALA A 41 3.70 13.29 9.52
C ALA A 41 3.57 12.18 8.46
N TYR A 42 4.64 11.95 7.68
CA TYR A 42 4.62 11.00 6.56
C TYR A 42 4.41 9.55 7.01
N THR A 43 4.97 9.16 8.16
CA THR A 43 4.83 7.80 8.70
C THR A 43 3.38 7.44 9.05
N GLY A 44 2.61 8.39 9.59
CA GLY A 44 1.19 8.20 9.91
C GLY A 44 0.33 8.04 8.65
N ILE A 45 0.54 8.88 7.64
CA ILE A 45 -0.19 8.83 6.36
C ILE A 45 0.10 7.51 5.64
N GLN A 46 1.37 7.08 5.62
CA GLN A 46 1.74 5.81 5.01
C GLN A 46 1.04 4.63 5.70
N THR A 47 0.97 4.64 7.03
CA THR A 47 0.27 3.61 7.82
C THR A 47 -1.22 3.55 7.45
N GLN A 48 -1.90 4.70 7.44
CA GLN A 48 -3.32 4.78 7.08
C GLN A 48 -3.57 4.34 5.63
N ALA A 49 -2.68 4.70 4.71
CA ALA A 49 -2.77 4.27 3.32
C ALA A 49 -2.63 2.74 3.18
N ARG A 50 -1.72 2.11 3.93
CA ARG A 50 -1.57 0.64 3.95
C ARG A 50 -2.80 -0.06 4.51
N ASP A 51 -3.37 0.47 5.61
CA ASP A 51 -4.59 -0.09 6.20
C ASP A 51 -5.79 0.03 5.26
N SER A 52 -5.97 1.19 4.61
CA SER A 52 -7.01 1.42 3.62
C SER A 52 -6.86 0.48 2.42
N GLN A 53 -5.62 0.30 1.93
CA GLN A 53 -5.32 -0.64 0.85
C GLN A 53 -5.64 -2.09 1.23
N ALA A 54 -5.25 -2.52 2.43
CA ALA A 54 -5.54 -3.87 2.93
C ALA A 54 -7.05 -4.10 3.01
N GLN A 55 -7.80 -3.14 3.56
CA GLN A 55 -9.25 -3.22 3.66
C GLN A 55 -9.94 -3.25 2.29
N ALA A 56 -9.50 -2.42 1.34
CA ALA A 56 -10.03 -2.41 -0.02
C ALA A 56 -9.76 -3.74 -0.73
N ASN A 57 -8.54 -4.26 -0.60
CA ASN A 57 -8.15 -5.56 -1.13
C ASN A 57 -8.99 -6.70 -0.53
N ALA A 58 -9.28 -6.64 0.78
CA ALA A 58 -10.07 -7.65 1.47
C ALA A 58 -11.52 -7.65 0.98
N LYS A 59 -12.13 -6.47 0.77
CA LYS A 59 -13.47 -6.34 0.18
C LYS A 59 -13.53 -6.88 -1.25
N SER A 60 -12.51 -6.60 -2.06
CA SER A 60 -12.40 -7.12 -3.42
C SER A 60 -12.30 -8.65 -3.43
N ALA A 61 -11.43 -9.23 -2.58
CA ALA A 61 -11.31 -10.68 -2.41
C ALA A 61 -12.63 -11.32 -1.99
N LYS A 62 -13.31 -10.74 -0.99
CA LYS A 62 -14.64 -11.17 -0.55
C LYS A 62 -15.66 -11.15 -1.67
N THR A 63 -15.70 -10.08 -2.45
CA THR A 63 -16.65 -9.92 -3.56
C THR A 63 -16.45 -11.00 -4.61
N ALA A 64 -15.20 -11.28 -4.97
CA ALA A 64 -14.88 -12.36 -5.92
C ALA A 64 -15.28 -13.75 -5.40
N ILE A 65 -15.02 -14.03 -4.11
CA ILE A 65 -15.41 -15.31 -3.48
C ILE A 65 -16.93 -15.47 -3.47
N MET A 66 -17.66 -14.43 -3.09
CA MET A 66 -19.13 -14.46 -3.11
C MET A 66 -19.66 -14.58 -4.53
N ALA A 67 -19.06 -13.90 -5.50
CA ALA A 67 -19.44 -13.99 -6.91
C ALA A 67 -19.22 -15.41 -7.48
N PHE A 68 -18.15 -16.09 -7.07
CA PHE A 68 -17.91 -17.48 -7.43
C PHE A 68 -18.99 -18.39 -6.85
N ASN A 69 -19.29 -18.24 -5.55
CA ASN A 69 -20.33 -19.02 -4.88
C ASN A 69 -21.72 -18.82 -5.54
N THR A 70 -22.06 -17.59 -5.91
CA THR A 70 -23.32 -17.30 -6.64
C THR A 70 -23.37 -17.94 -8.03
N GLN A 71 -22.24 -18.07 -8.73
CA GLN A 71 -22.19 -18.63 -10.09
C GLN A 71 -22.09 -20.15 -10.14
N LYS A 72 -21.41 -20.75 -9.17
CA LYS A 72 -21.10 -22.19 -9.15
C LYS A 72 -21.87 -22.97 -8.09
N GLU A 73 -22.64 -22.27 -7.25
CA GLU A 73 -23.35 -22.82 -6.08
C GLU A 73 -22.42 -23.60 -5.14
N ALA A 74 -21.13 -23.29 -5.19
CA ALA A 74 -20.07 -23.97 -4.47
C ALA A 74 -19.01 -22.97 -4.04
N TRP A 75 -18.38 -23.23 -2.89
CA TRP A 75 -17.27 -22.41 -2.42
C TRP A 75 -15.99 -22.78 -3.16
N PRO A 76 -15.13 -21.78 -3.46
CA PRO A 76 -13.83 -22.02 -4.06
C PRO A 76 -13.00 -22.97 -3.18
N GLN A 77 -12.35 -23.95 -3.79
CA GLN A 77 -11.48 -24.89 -3.08
C GLN A 77 -10.01 -24.67 -3.42
N THR A 78 -9.73 -23.96 -4.52
CA THR A 78 -8.40 -23.58 -4.96
C THR A 78 -8.33 -22.08 -5.28
N LEU A 79 -7.11 -21.53 -5.35
CA LEU A 79 -6.91 -20.14 -5.80
C LEU A 79 -7.19 -19.96 -7.30
N ALA A 80 -7.04 -21.02 -8.09
CA ALA A 80 -7.36 -21.02 -9.51
C ALA A 80 -8.85 -20.75 -9.75
N ASP A 81 -9.71 -21.22 -8.85
CA ASP A 81 -11.15 -20.97 -8.90
C ASP A 81 -11.51 -19.47 -8.77
N LEU A 82 -10.66 -18.70 -8.11
CA LEU A 82 -10.94 -17.30 -7.76
C LEU A 82 -10.24 -16.28 -8.63
N ASN A 83 -9.28 -16.70 -9.46
CA ASN A 83 -8.39 -15.85 -10.28
C ASN A 83 -8.05 -14.48 -9.65
N LEU A 84 -7.76 -14.47 -8.34
CA LEU A 84 -7.57 -13.22 -7.58
C LEU A 84 -6.22 -12.55 -7.84
N SER A 85 -5.27 -13.29 -8.40
CA SER A 85 -3.93 -12.80 -8.71
C SER A 85 -3.89 -11.75 -9.83
N ASP A 86 -4.91 -11.71 -10.70
CA ASP A 86 -4.99 -10.76 -11.82
C ASP A 86 -5.76 -9.47 -11.50
N ASN A 87 -6.50 -9.46 -10.39
CA ASN A 87 -7.14 -8.25 -9.90
C ASN A 87 -6.09 -7.43 -9.13
N ASN A 88 -6.24 -6.11 -9.03
CA ASN A 88 -5.32 -5.17 -8.34
C ASN A 88 -5.22 -5.40 -6.81
N VAL A 89 -5.50 -6.62 -6.35
CA VAL A 89 -5.47 -7.15 -5.00
C VAL A 89 -4.07 -7.72 -4.76
N LYS A 90 -3.31 -7.13 -3.83
CA LYS A 90 -2.01 -7.67 -3.42
C LYS A 90 -2.23 -8.84 -2.45
N LEU A 91 -2.38 -10.02 -3.02
CA LEU A 91 -2.47 -11.28 -2.26
C LEU A 91 -1.06 -11.74 -1.87
N ASP A 92 -0.86 -12.12 -0.61
CA ASP A 92 0.36 -12.80 -0.21
C ASP A 92 0.23 -14.29 -0.56
N THR A 93 0.69 -14.66 -1.76
CA THR A 93 0.58 -16.05 -2.25
C THR A 93 1.44 -17.04 -1.46
N SER A 94 2.40 -16.56 -0.67
CA SER A 94 3.23 -17.35 0.25
C SER A 94 2.51 -17.81 1.53
N THR A 95 1.31 -17.31 1.81
CA THR A 95 0.55 -17.62 3.05
C THR A 95 -0.91 -18.03 2.79
N LEU A 96 -1.28 -18.21 1.53
CA LEU A 96 -2.53 -18.85 1.14
C LEU A 96 -2.39 -20.36 1.30
N ASN A 97 -2.58 -20.87 2.52
CA ASN A 97 -2.70 -22.30 2.74
C ASN A 97 -4.01 -22.80 2.13
N LEU A 98 -3.94 -23.10 0.84
CA LEU A 98 -4.75 -24.09 0.16
C LEU A 98 -4.33 -25.46 0.66
N THR A 99 -4.99 -25.96 1.69
CA THR A 99 -5.29 -27.39 1.93
C THR A 99 -5.70 -27.53 3.39
N GLY A 100 -6.68 -28.41 3.64
CA GLY A 100 -7.39 -28.50 4.90
C GLY A 100 -6.52 -28.47 6.16
N SER A 101 -7.06 -27.89 7.23
CA SER A 101 -6.56 -28.09 8.60
C SER A 101 -5.04 -27.92 8.77
N GLY A 102 -4.50 -26.79 8.31
CA GLY A 102 -3.16 -26.33 8.66
C GLY A 102 -3.18 -24.82 8.70
N GLY A 103 -2.94 -24.23 9.88
CA GLY A 103 -3.14 -22.80 10.12
C GLY A 103 -2.52 -21.94 9.02
N ALA A 104 -3.32 -21.07 8.40
CA ALA A 104 -2.74 -19.86 7.83
C ALA A 104 -2.01 -19.17 8.99
N THR A 105 -0.71 -18.92 8.85
CA THR A 105 -0.02 -18.04 9.81
C THR A 105 -0.74 -16.72 9.74
N ALA A 106 -1.41 -16.39 10.84
CA ALA A 106 -2.25 -15.22 10.91
C ALA A 106 -1.44 -13.97 10.48
N PRO A 107 -2.02 -13.04 9.71
CA PRO A 107 -1.25 -11.98 9.08
C PRO A 107 -0.54 -11.17 10.15
N THR A 108 0.70 -10.80 9.88
CA THR A 108 1.56 -10.11 10.84
C THR A 108 1.74 -8.64 10.46
N SER A 109 2.42 -7.87 11.30
CA SER A 109 2.77 -6.48 10.99
C SER A 109 3.63 -6.32 9.73
N SER A 110 4.36 -7.36 9.29
CA SER A 110 5.09 -7.36 8.02
C SER A 110 4.21 -7.54 6.78
N ASP A 111 2.95 -7.94 6.95
CA ASP A 111 1.97 -8.13 5.87
C ASP A 111 1.06 -6.91 5.66
N ALA A 112 1.45 -5.77 6.24
CA ALA A 112 0.90 -4.45 6.03
C ALA A 112 0.51 -4.16 4.56
N GLY A 113 -0.78 -3.97 4.29
CA GLY A 113 -1.29 -3.69 2.94
C GLY A 113 -1.55 -4.92 2.05
N LYS A 114 -1.27 -6.14 2.55
CA LYS A 114 -1.58 -7.41 1.89
C LYS A 114 -2.84 -8.04 2.49
N VAL A 115 -3.40 -9.02 1.77
CA VAL A 115 -4.54 -9.81 2.20
C VAL A 115 -4.24 -11.30 2.06
N GLN A 116 -4.71 -12.07 3.03
CA GLN A 116 -4.65 -13.53 3.05
C GLN A 116 -6.07 -14.10 2.95
N VAL A 117 -6.21 -15.19 2.20
CA VAL A 117 -7.48 -15.92 2.02
C VAL A 117 -7.26 -17.38 2.40
N LYS A 118 -7.96 -17.83 3.43
CA LYS A 118 -7.99 -19.24 3.82
C LYS A 118 -9.27 -19.86 3.26
N LEU A 119 -9.13 -20.84 2.36
CA LEU A 119 -10.28 -21.59 1.85
C LEU A 119 -10.61 -22.73 2.80
N CYS A 120 -11.90 -22.93 3.04
CA CYS A 120 -12.37 -23.97 3.94
C CYS A 120 -12.60 -25.26 3.15
N PRO A 121 -12.05 -26.40 3.59
CA PRO A 121 -12.34 -27.66 2.93
C PRO A 121 -13.83 -27.99 3.05
N THR A 122 -14.41 -28.58 2.00
CA THR A 122 -15.76 -29.15 2.01
C THR A 122 -15.79 -30.46 2.82
N SER A 123 -15.50 -30.42 4.12
CA SER A 123 -15.66 -31.57 5.02
C SER A 123 -16.83 -31.34 5.98
N GLY A 124 -17.93 -32.06 5.76
CA GLY A 124 -19.15 -31.97 6.56
C GLY A 124 -20.00 -30.72 6.25
N THR A 125 -20.53 -30.06 7.29
CA THR A 125 -21.44 -28.89 7.16
C THR A 125 -20.70 -27.54 7.04
N LYS A 126 -19.37 -27.54 7.10
CA LYS A 126 -18.55 -26.32 7.07
C LYS A 126 -18.06 -26.06 5.65
N THR A 127 -18.58 -25.01 5.03
CA THR A 127 -18.17 -24.57 3.69
C THR A 127 -17.99 -23.06 3.70
N GLY A 128 -16.94 -22.56 3.05
CA GLY A 128 -16.63 -21.13 3.13
C GLY A 128 -15.22 -20.72 2.73
N ALA A 129 -14.91 -19.46 3.05
CA ALA A 129 -13.57 -18.90 3.04
C ALA A 129 -13.43 -17.86 4.15
N ILE A 130 -12.22 -17.68 4.66
CA ILE A 130 -11.87 -16.63 5.62
C ILE A 130 -10.92 -15.66 4.92
N VAL A 131 -11.24 -14.38 4.95
CA VAL A 131 -10.38 -13.30 4.46
C VAL A 131 -9.77 -12.60 5.66
N ALA A 132 -8.44 -12.52 5.72
CA ALA A 132 -7.71 -11.92 6.83
C ALA A 132 -6.75 -10.84 6.34
N TRP A 133 -6.60 -9.77 7.13
CA TRP A 133 -5.60 -8.72 6.90
C TRP A 133 -5.09 -8.16 8.22
N TYR A 134 -3.88 -7.60 8.21
CA TYR A 134 -3.32 -6.92 9.38
C TYR A 134 -3.59 -5.42 9.32
N LYS A 135 -4.16 -4.88 10.39
CA LYS A 135 -4.31 -3.44 10.61
C LYS A 135 -3.14 -2.95 11.46
N ILE A 136 -2.43 -1.95 10.96
CA ILE A 136 -1.24 -1.38 11.60
C ILE A 136 -1.63 -0.23 12.54
N ALA A 137 -2.66 0.57 12.19
CA ALA A 137 -3.11 1.66 13.03
C ALA A 137 -3.80 1.14 14.31
N SER A 138 -3.56 1.83 15.42
CA SER A 138 -4.08 1.45 16.74
C SER A 138 -5.63 1.40 16.78
N PRO A 139 -6.25 0.41 17.44
CA PRO A 139 -5.62 -0.82 17.93
C PRO A 139 -5.15 -1.67 16.73
N ALA A 140 -3.86 -1.99 16.73
CA ALA A 140 -3.24 -2.82 15.70
C ALA A 140 -3.62 -4.28 15.94
N GLY A 141 -3.76 -5.03 14.86
CA GLY A 141 -4.07 -6.45 14.97
C GLY A 141 -4.72 -7.02 13.75
N ILE A 142 -5.05 -8.29 13.87
CA ILE A 142 -5.57 -9.12 12.80
C ILE A 142 -7.07 -8.87 12.67
N GLN A 143 -7.51 -8.59 11.46
CA GLN A 143 -8.90 -8.47 11.09
C GLN A 143 -9.26 -9.68 10.24
N THR A 144 -10.41 -10.28 10.51
CA THR A 144 -10.89 -11.47 9.78
C THR A 144 -12.36 -11.31 9.42
N GLU A 145 -12.71 -11.65 8.19
CA GLU A 145 -14.08 -11.79 7.72
C GLU A 145 -14.34 -13.23 7.30
N ASN A 146 -15.35 -13.84 7.90
CA ASN A 146 -15.80 -15.19 7.58
C ASN A 146 -16.89 -15.14 6.50
N LEU A 147 -16.76 -15.97 5.48
CA LEU A 147 -17.72 -16.13 4.39
C LEU A 147 -18.23 -17.57 4.40
N GLY A 148 -19.53 -17.79 4.60
CA GLY A 148 -20.14 -19.12 4.61
C GLY A 148 -20.72 -19.55 5.97
N THR A 149 -21.03 -20.84 6.09
CA THR A 149 -21.74 -21.39 7.27
C THR A 149 -20.78 -21.72 8.41
N ILE A 150 -21.23 -21.39 9.61
CA ILE A 150 -20.42 -20.79 10.67
C ILE A 150 -19.58 -21.84 11.42
N GLY A 151 -18.28 -21.83 11.18
CA GLY A 151 -17.29 -22.48 12.05
C GLY A 151 -15.88 -22.01 11.71
N THR A 152 -14.91 -22.37 12.55
CA THR A 152 -13.49 -22.28 12.19
C THR A 152 -13.22 -23.25 11.05
N CYS A 153 -12.91 -22.69 9.89
CA CYS A 153 -11.96 -23.30 9.00
C CYS A 153 -10.59 -23.23 9.69
#